data_AF-A0A545AES4-F1
#
_entry.id   AF-A0A545AES4-F1
#
_cell.length_a   1.000
_cell.length_b   1.000
_cell.length_c   1.000
_cell.angle_alpha   90.00
_cell.angle_beta   90.00
_cell.angle_gamma   90.00
#
_symmetry.space_group_name_H-M   'P 1'
#
loop_
_entity.id
_entity.type
_entity.pdbx_description
1 polymer ?
#
loop_
_entity_poly.entity_id
_entity_poly.type
_entity_poly.pdbx_seq_one_letter_code
_entity_poly.pdbx_strand_id
1 'polypeptide(L)'
;MAAPPRSPDGPLDVRGEEPDWSVYDEPGTRFGRSATVYGRTVTDYEPDEDLLGFVGVADLPAGRHSASEGRLSGTLAAAGLPVVALGIAVVALLIAGIATVTGIIAVGRATSAEGAAKRAAVAAASDEHAVDPEASAQAAAPAPVPSSAPPSPSPSPSPTDPDRLDPGANYELAYADQLVRVQPSTCEGTDLDLDQPRVLPVSGADASYRSCADGLHLDFDQASRFAVIDNRDPSARDCVNAVRADPGVGWVAPSPGTTVCVLTSRLAAESQQLTTKLVRMNVESVEADGSLAAELTAWVVP
;
A
#
# COMPACT_ATOMS: atom_id res chain seq x y z
N MET A 1 8.16 -42.45 -57.86
CA MET A 1 8.74 -43.09 -56.67
C MET A 1 9.86 -42.18 -56.18
N ALA A 2 9.62 -41.46 -55.09
CA ALA A 2 10.58 -40.52 -54.50
C ALA A 2 10.90 -40.98 -53.08
N ALA A 3 12.18 -40.99 -52.72
CA ALA A 3 12.68 -41.46 -51.43
C ALA A 3 12.46 -40.40 -50.32
N PRO A 4 12.26 -40.81 -49.06
CA PRO A 4 12.10 -39.87 -47.95
C PRO A 4 13.45 -39.32 -47.44
N PRO A 5 13.46 -38.11 -46.84
CA PRO A 5 14.66 -37.53 -46.25
C PRO A 5 15.01 -38.16 -44.89
N ARG A 6 16.31 -38.25 -44.61
CA ARG A 6 16.90 -38.76 -43.36
C ARG A 6 16.98 -37.65 -42.30
N SER A 7 16.53 -37.95 -41.09
CA SER A 7 16.86 -37.17 -39.87
C SER A 7 18.33 -37.35 -39.47
N PRO A 8 19.02 -36.29 -39.02
CA PRO A 8 20.23 -36.42 -38.22
C PRO A 8 19.89 -36.23 -36.73
N ASP A 9 19.81 -37.35 -36.00
CA ASP A 9 19.98 -37.36 -34.55
C ASP A 9 21.48 -37.44 -34.25
N GLY A 10 21.98 -36.49 -33.46
CA GLY A 10 23.30 -36.53 -32.87
C GLY A 10 23.22 -36.00 -31.43
N PRO A 11 23.62 -36.77 -30.41
CA PRO A 11 23.66 -36.29 -29.03
C PRO A 11 24.91 -35.44 -28.82
N LEU A 12 24.71 -34.21 -28.33
CA LEU A 12 25.81 -33.38 -27.81
C LEU A 12 26.14 -33.83 -26.39
N ASP A 13 27.29 -34.49 -26.28
CA ASP A 13 27.96 -34.87 -25.04
C ASP A 13 28.60 -33.62 -24.41
N VAL A 14 27.88 -32.96 -23.49
CA VAL A 14 28.41 -31.85 -22.70
C VAL A 14 29.08 -32.45 -21.46
N ARG A 15 30.40 -32.63 -21.58
CA ARG A 15 31.29 -32.91 -20.44
C ARG A 15 31.18 -31.78 -19.43
N GLY A 16 30.85 -32.15 -18.18
CA GLY A 16 30.93 -31.26 -17.03
C GLY A 16 32.39 -30.90 -16.75
N GLU A 17 32.68 -29.60 -16.79
CA GLU A 17 33.82 -29.01 -16.10
C GLU A 17 33.33 -28.66 -14.69
N GLU A 18 33.80 -29.42 -13.70
CA GLU A 18 33.65 -29.09 -12.28
C GLU A 18 34.49 -27.84 -11.96
N PRO A 19 33.94 -26.80 -11.33
CA PRO A 19 34.74 -25.69 -10.84
C PRO A 19 35.57 -26.12 -9.62
N ASP A 20 36.89 -26.03 -9.79
CA ASP A 20 37.93 -26.20 -8.77
C ASP A 20 37.84 -25.08 -7.72
N TRP A 21 37.26 -25.39 -6.55
CA TRP A 21 37.26 -24.51 -5.38
C TRP A 21 38.53 -24.73 -4.56
N SER A 22 39.65 -24.21 -5.05
CA SER A 22 40.86 -24.11 -4.24
C SER A 22 40.71 -23.00 -3.17
N VAL A 23 40.43 -23.48 -1.96
CA VAL A 23 40.82 -22.99 -0.63
C VAL A 23 41.66 -21.70 -0.63
N TYR A 24 41.04 -20.58 -0.27
CA TYR A 24 41.73 -19.45 0.36
C TYR A 24 41.63 -19.62 1.87
N ASP A 25 42.72 -20.03 2.50
CA ASP A 25 42.95 -19.91 3.94
C ASP A 25 43.41 -18.47 4.23
N GLU A 26 42.51 -17.63 4.75
CA GLU A 26 42.88 -16.40 5.47
C GLU A 26 42.45 -16.53 6.95
N PRO A 27 43.33 -16.16 7.91
CA PRO A 27 43.06 -16.36 9.31
C PRO A 27 42.22 -15.21 9.90
N GLY A 28 41.02 -15.56 10.36
CA GLY A 28 40.46 -15.03 11.60
C GLY A 28 39.74 -13.69 11.52
N THR A 29 38.44 -13.73 11.24
CA THR A 29 37.46 -12.89 11.93
C THR A 29 36.21 -13.70 12.25
N ARG A 30 35.64 -13.47 13.44
CA ARG A 30 34.56 -14.27 14.04
C ARG A 30 33.29 -14.20 13.18
N PHE A 31 32.80 -15.36 12.78
CA PHE A 31 31.59 -15.51 11.96
C PHE A 31 30.31 -15.18 12.75
N GLY A 32 29.64 -14.09 12.37
CA GLY A 32 28.17 -14.08 12.27
C GLY A 32 27.77 -14.82 11.00
N ARG A 33 26.69 -15.61 11.05
CA ARG A 33 26.19 -16.35 9.88
C ARG A 33 25.61 -15.33 8.89
N SER A 34 26.22 -15.17 7.73
CA SER A 34 25.62 -14.45 6.61
C SER A 34 25.13 -15.48 5.59
N ALA A 35 23.91 -15.28 5.09
CA ALA A 35 23.38 -16.01 3.94
C ALA A 35 23.09 -14.99 2.84
N THR A 36 23.62 -15.23 1.65
CA THR A 36 23.37 -14.39 0.48
C THR A 36 22.25 -15.02 -0.33
N VAL A 37 21.12 -14.33 -0.41
CA VAL A 37 19.99 -14.75 -1.24
C VAL A 37 19.73 -13.63 -2.25
N TYR A 38 19.86 -13.94 -3.55
CA TYR A 38 19.71 -13.00 -4.69
C TYR A 38 20.53 -11.71 -4.61
N GLY A 39 21.82 -11.81 -4.25
CA GLY A 39 22.76 -10.68 -4.36
C GLY A 39 22.61 -9.57 -3.31
N ARG A 40 21.72 -9.73 -2.33
CA ARG A 40 21.72 -8.94 -1.09
C ARG A 40 22.28 -9.78 0.06
N THR A 41 23.28 -9.24 0.74
CA THR A 41 23.83 -9.80 1.97
C THR A 41 22.95 -9.33 3.13
N VAL A 42 22.23 -10.25 3.78
CA VAL A 42 21.54 -9.97 5.04
C VAL A 42 22.50 -10.34 6.17
N THR A 43 22.90 -9.36 6.97
CA THR A 43 23.64 -9.57 8.20
C THR A 43 22.67 -9.49 9.36
N ASP A 44 22.49 -10.60 10.09
CA ASP A 44 21.86 -10.56 11.42
C ASP A 44 22.73 -9.69 12.32
N TYR A 45 22.25 -8.49 12.62
CA TYR A 45 22.84 -7.63 13.64
C TYR A 45 22.16 -7.97 14.96
N GLU A 46 22.79 -8.83 15.78
CA GLU A 46 22.45 -8.93 17.21
C GLU A 46 22.79 -7.57 17.85
N PRO A 47 21.82 -6.80 18.36
CA PRO A 47 22.13 -5.59 19.08
C PRO A 47 22.83 -5.96 20.39
N ASP A 48 24.07 -5.52 20.57
CA ASP A 48 24.77 -5.57 21.85
C ASP A 48 23.94 -4.78 22.89
N GLU A 49 23.31 -5.51 23.81
CA GLU A 49 22.62 -4.95 24.98
C GLU A 49 23.64 -4.51 26.02
N ASP A 50 24.39 -3.43 25.77
CA ASP A 50 25.30 -2.88 26.77
C ASP A 50 25.53 -1.37 26.54
N LEU A 51 24.66 -0.51 27.09
CA LEU A 51 24.99 0.83 27.63
C LEU A 51 23.74 1.63 28.05
N LEU A 52 23.02 1.14 29.06
CA LEU A 52 22.09 1.99 29.83
C LEU A 52 22.86 2.70 30.96
N GLY A 53 23.47 3.83 30.60
CA GLY A 53 23.94 4.81 31.56
C GLY A 53 22.75 5.45 32.28
N PHE A 54 22.54 5.05 33.53
CA PHE A 54 21.62 5.70 34.48
C PHE A 54 22.02 7.17 34.68
N VAL A 55 21.22 8.10 34.17
CA VAL A 55 21.23 9.50 34.65
C VAL A 55 20.33 9.56 35.88
N GLY A 56 20.97 9.67 37.04
CA GLY A 56 20.31 9.81 38.33
C GLY A 56 19.42 11.05 38.39
N VAL A 57 18.15 10.83 38.75
CA VAL A 57 17.23 11.88 39.15
C VAL A 57 17.61 12.30 40.56
N ALA A 58 18.09 13.53 40.73
CA ALA A 58 18.33 14.10 42.05
C ALA A 58 16.99 14.40 42.73
N ASP A 59 16.83 13.84 43.93
CA ASP A 59 15.80 14.16 44.91
C ASP A 59 15.72 15.68 45.16
N LEU A 60 14.53 16.26 44.99
CA LEU A 60 14.23 17.62 45.46
C LEU A 60 13.60 17.54 46.86
N PRO A 61 14.16 18.21 47.88
CA PRO A 61 13.61 18.21 49.22
C PRO A 61 12.32 19.04 49.30
N ALA A 62 11.31 18.45 49.93
CA ALA A 62 10.10 19.14 50.37
C ALA A 62 10.43 20.18 51.45
N GLY A 63 10.55 21.45 51.05
CA GLY A 63 10.68 22.60 51.95
C GLY A 63 9.33 23.28 52.19
N ARG A 64 8.77 23.10 53.39
CA ARG A 64 7.68 23.92 53.94
C ARG A 64 8.21 25.30 54.41
N HIS A 65 7.24 26.21 54.58
CA HIS A 65 7.28 27.49 55.33
C HIS A 65 7.73 28.73 54.54
N SER A 66 6.82 29.68 54.31
CA SER A 66 6.51 30.75 55.27
C SER A 66 5.74 31.88 54.57
N ALA A 67 4.64 32.27 55.20
CA ALA A 67 3.95 33.52 54.91
C ALA A 67 4.88 34.70 55.23
N SER A 68 4.97 35.65 54.30
CA SER A 68 5.34 37.03 54.64
C SER A 68 4.54 37.98 53.76
N GLU A 69 3.61 38.69 54.40
CA GLU A 69 2.98 39.88 53.85
C GLU A 69 4.03 41.00 53.80
N GLY A 70 4.67 41.16 52.65
CA GLY A 70 5.57 42.27 52.36
C GLY A 70 4.86 43.32 51.52
N ARG A 71 4.26 44.34 52.16
CA ARG A 71 3.95 45.62 51.49
C ARG A 71 5.26 46.26 51.04
N LEU A 72 5.54 46.22 49.74
CA LEU A 72 6.57 47.03 49.11
C LEU A 72 5.90 48.08 48.22
N SER A 73 5.60 49.23 48.82
CA SER A 73 5.57 50.50 48.08
C SER A 73 7.01 50.84 47.70
N GLY A 74 7.43 50.35 46.53
CA GLY A 74 8.74 50.64 45.94
C GLY A 74 8.54 51.19 44.53
N THR A 75 8.86 52.46 44.36
CA THR A 75 8.96 53.17 43.08
C THR A 75 9.94 52.47 42.13
N LEU A 76 9.46 51.51 41.34
CA LEU A 76 10.13 50.96 40.16
C LEU A 76 9.82 51.83 38.94
N ALA A 77 10.31 53.07 39.00
CA ALA A 77 10.36 53.92 37.82
C ALA A 77 11.68 53.66 37.08
N ALA A 78 11.54 53.30 35.81
CA ALA A 78 12.50 53.54 34.73
C ALA A 78 13.82 52.74 34.74
N ALA A 79 13.76 51.47 34.29
CA ALA A 79 14.82 50.85 33.44
C ALA A 79 14.53 49.40 32.97
N GLY A 80 13.44 48.73 33.39
CA GLY A 80 13.22 47.29 33.07
C GLY A 80 11.85 46.87 32.54
N LEU A 81 10.88 47.79 32.50
CA LEU A 81 9.49 47.49 32.06
C LEU A 81 9.32 47.04 30.59
N PRO A 82 10.11 47.51 29.59
CA PRO A 82 9.83 47.10 28.21
C PRO A 82 10.17 45.63 27.95
N VAL A 83 11.11 45.04 28.69
CA VAL A 83 11.55 43.65 28.48
C VAL A 83 10.50 42.65 28.97
N VAL A 84 9.89 42.94 30.13
CA VAL A 84 8.83 42.08 30.68
C VAL A 84 7.56 42.15 29.81
N ALA A 85 7.20 43.35 29.32
CA ALA A 85 6.06 43.52 28.42
C ALA A 85 6.27 42.79 27.08
N LEU A 86 7.49 42.83 26.51
CA LEU A 86 7.84 42.11 25.30
C LEU A 86 7.73 40.59 25.50
N GLY A 87 8.24 40.07 26.63
CA GLY A 87 8.16 38.65 26.96
C GLY A 87 6.72 38.14 27.03
N ILE A 88 5.83 38.89 27.69
CA ILE A 88 4.41 38.54 27.79
C ILE A 88 3.73 38.57 26.41
N ALA A 89 4.05 39.56 25.56
CA ALA A 89 3.48 39.66 24.22
C ALA A 89 3.87 38.47 23.32
N VAL A 90 5.12 37.99 23.40
CA VAL A 90 5.60 36.83 22.64
C VAL A 90 4.88 35.55 23.10
N VAL A 91 4.72 35.35 24.42
CA VAL A 91 4.00 34.19 24.95
C VAL A 91 2.53 34.21 24.51
N ALA A 92 1.87 35.38 24.54
CA ALA A 92 0.49 35.51 24.08
C ALA A 92 0.35 35.18 22.57
N LEU A 93 1.30 35.59 21.74
CA LEU A 93 1.34 35.26 20.31
C LEU A 93 1.52 33.77 20.06
N LEU A 94 2.37 33.09 20.86
CA LEU A 94 2.55 31.64 20.79
C LEU A 94 1.25 30.89 21.14
N ILE A 95 0.58 31.29 22.23
CA ILE A 95 -0.70 30.68 22.65
C ILE A 95 -1.77 30.91 21.58
N ALA A 96 -1.88 32.12 21.02
CA ALA A 96 -2.80 32.42 19.93
C ALA A 96 -2.51 31.59 18.67
N GLY A 97 -1.23 31.42 18.32
CA GLY A 97 -0.81 30.57 17.20
C GLY A 97 -1.24 29.11 17.37
N ILE A 98 -0.98 28.52 18.54
CA ILE A 98 -1.37 27.13 18.85
C ILE A 98 -2.90 26.96 18.82
N ALA A 99 -3.64 27.93 19.35
CA ALA A 99 -5.12 27.92 19.30
C ALA A 99 -5.67 27.99 17.86
N THR A 100 -5.01 28.76 16.99
CA THR A 100 -5.43 28.89 15.58
C THR A 100 -5.19 27.59 14.82
N VAL A 101 -4.04 26.93 15.03
CA VAL A 101 -3.72 25.64 14.40
C VAL A 101 -4.68 24.53 14.85
N THR A 102 -4.98 24.45 16.15
CA THR A 102 -5.95 23.47 16.68
C THR A 102 -7.37 23.71 16.17
N GLY A 103 -7.77 24.97 15.96
CA GLY A 103 -9.05 25.31 15.34
C GLY A 103 -9.18 24.81 13.89
N ILE A 104 -8.13 24.94 13.08
CA ILE A 104 -8.12 24.49 11.68
C ILE A 104 -8.24 22.95 11.59
N ILE A 105 -7.56 22.23 12.48
CA ILE A 105 -7.62 20.75 12.53
C ILE A 105 -9.02 20.25 12.93
N ALA A 106 -9.68 20.94 13.87
CA ALA A 106 -11.03 20.57 14.30
C ALA A 106 -12.08 20.76 13.18
N VAL A 107 -11.95 21.81 12.37
CA VAL A 107 -12.85 22.05 11.23
C VAL A 107 -12.67 20.98 10.14
N GLY A 108 -11.44 20.53 9.88
CA GLY A 108 -11.18 19.47 8.89
C GLY A 108 -11.81 18.11 9.25
N ARG A 109 -11.90 17.77 10.54
CA ARG A 109 -12.56 16.54 11.00
C ARG A 109 -14.09 16.60 10.94
N ALA A 110 -14.69 17.79 10.98
CA ALA A 110 -16.14 17.94 10.89
C ALA A 110 -16.65 17.70 9.46
N THR A 111 -15.88 18.10 8.44
CA THR A 111 -16.27 17.94 7.03
C THR A 111 -16.16 16.50 6.52
N SER A 112 -15.23 15.69 7.06
CA SER A 112 -15.11 14.28 6.68
C SER A 112 -16.25 13.42 7.24
N ALA A 113 -16.74 13.73 8.45
CA ALA A 113 -17.89 13.07 9.04
C ALA A 113 -19.19 13.31 8.25
N GLU A 114 -19.37 14.51 7.68
CA GLU A 114 -20.56 14.81 6.85
C GLU A 114 -20.56 14.02 5.54
N GLY A 115 -19.39 13.84 4.91
CA GLY A 115 -19.24 13.01 3.71
C GLY A 115 -19.50 11.53 3.96
N ALA A 116 -19.02 11.00 5.09
CA ALA A 116 -19.31 9.63 5.51
C ALA A 116 -20.80 9.42 5.83
N ALA A 117 -21.43 10.39 6.52
CA ALA A 117 -22.86 10.32 6.83
C ALA A 117 -23.75 10.39 5.57
N LYS A 118 -23.40 11.23 4.58
CA LYS A 118 -24.11 11.28 3.29
C LYS A 118 -23.98 9.97 2.52
N ARG A 119 -22.80 9.35 2.49
CA ARG A 119 -22.59 8.04 1.86
C ARG A 119 -23.40 6.94 2.56
N ALA A 120 -23.40 6.92 3.90
CA ALA A 120 -24.20 5.98 4.67
C ALA A 120 -25.72 6.17 4.46
N ALA A 121 -26.18 7.42 4.31
CA ALA A 121 -27.59 7.71 4.02
C ALA A 121 -28.03 7.25 2.62
N VAL A 122 -27.17 7.39 1.61
CA VAL A 122 -27.44 6.89 0.24
C VAL A 122 -27.44 5.37 0.20
N ALA A 123 -26.51 4.72 0.93
CA ALA A 123 -26.48 3.26 1.06
C ALA A 123 -27.76 2.74 1.75
N ALA A 124 -28.20 3.37 2.84
CA ALA A 124 -29.42 2.99 3.54
C ALA A 124 -30.70 3.19 2.69
N ALA A 125 -30.74 4.20 1.82
CA ALA A 125 -31.86 4.43 0.92
C ALA A 125 -31.96 3.40 -0.23
N SER A 126 -30.89 2.65 -0.50
CA SER A 126 -30.84 1.67 -1.59
C SER A 126 -31.31 0.27 -1.19
N ASP A 127 -31.47 0.00 0.11
CA ASP A 127 -31.89 -1.31 0.65
C ASP A 127 -33.42 -1.50 0.71
N GLU A 128 -34.22 -0.47 0.41
CA GLU A 128 -35.68 -0.50 0.51
C GLU A 128 -36.38 -1.07 -0.75
N HIS A 129 -35.65 -1.71 -1.67
CA HIS A 129 -36.20 -2.38 -2.87
C HIS A 129 -35.93 -3.89 -2.91
N ALA A 130 -35.76 -4.54 -1.75
CA ALA A 130 -35.74 -5.99 -1.65
C ALA A 130 -37.11 -6.58 -2.07
N VAL A 131 -37.08 -7.19 -3.26
CA VAL A 131 -38.19 -7.82 -3.97
C VAL A 131 -38.79 -8.97 -3.14
N ASP A 132 -40.12 -8.99 -3.08
CA ASP A 132 -40.98 -10.02 -2.49
C ASP A 132 -40.68 -11.41 -3.12
N PRO A 133 -40.36 -12.45 -2.34
CA PRO A 133 -40.16 -13.80 -2.88
C PRO A 133 -41.51 -14.45 -3.17
N GLU A 134 -42.11 -14.14 -4.32
CA GLU A 134 -43.30 -14.85 -4.79
C GLU A 134 -42.93 -16.25 -5.30
N ALA A 135 -43.30 -17.24 -4.49
CA ALA A 135 -43.29 -18.64 -4.83
C ALA A 135 -44.25 -18.94 -5.99
N SER A 136 -43.78 -19.66 -7.01
CA SER A 136 -44.64 -20.55 -7.80
C SER A 136 -43.86 -21.70 -8.43
N ALA A 137 -44.27 -22.89 -8.02
CA ALA A 137 -43.94 -24.17 -8.62
C ALA A 137 -44.64 -24.32 -9.98
N GLN A 138 -44.01 -25.01 -10.93
CA GLN A 138 -44.68 -26.04 -11.75
C GLN A 138 -43.61 -26.81 -12.54
N ALA A 139 -43.33 -28.05 -12.12
CA ALA A 139 -42.51 -28.98 -12.90
C ALA A 139 -43.33 -29.49 -14.11
N ALA A 140 -42.84 -29.22 -15.32
CA ALA A 140 -43.28 -29.87 -16.54
C ALA A 140 -42.19 -30.83 -17.02
N ALA A 141 -42.58 -32.09 -17.27
CA ALA A 141 -41.69 -33.15 -17.74
C ALA A 141 -41.19 -32.85 -19.17
N PRO A 142 -39.88 -32.98 -19.45
CA PRO A 142 -39.34 -32.75 -20.78
C PRO A 142 -39.62 -33.92 -21.74
N ALA A 143 -40.00 -33.60 -22.97
CA ALA A 143 -40.12 -34.52 -24.09
C ALA A 143 -38.74 -35.05 -24.55
N PRO A 144 -38.67 -36.27 -25.12
CA PRO A 144 -37.41 -36.86 -25.57
C PRO A 144 -36.79 -36.05 -26.73
N VAL A 145 -35.61 -35.49 -26.47
CA VAL A 145 -34.78 -34.80 -27.46
C VAL A 145 -34.02 -35.79 -28.35
N PRO A 146 -33.91 -35.54 -29.67
CA PRO A 146 -33.12 -36.36 -30.57
C PRO A 146 -31.63 -36.27 -30.24
N SER A 147 -30.99 -37.45 -30.16
CA SER A 147 -29.56 -37.64 -29.91
C SER A 147 -28.73 -36.93 -30.99
N SER A 148 -28.31 -35.69 -30.70
CA SER A 148 -27.37 -34.93 -31.51
C SER A 148 -25.96 -35.45 -31.21
N ALA A 149 -25.16 -35.67 -32.25
CA ALA A 149 -23.77 -36.10 -32.13
C ALA A 149 -22.99 -35.20 -31.17
N PRO A 150 -22.03 -35.74 -30.38
CA PRO A 150 -21.25 -34.96 -29.44
C PRO A 150 -20.55 -33.81 -30.19
N PRO A 151 -20.71 -32.55 -29.75
CA PRO A 151 -19.98 -31.44 -30.36
C PRO A 151 -18.49 -31.74 -30.27
N SER A 152 -17.79 -31.52 -31.39
CA SER A 152 -16.32 -31.54 -31.40
C SER A 152 -15.82 -30.66 -30.24
N PRO A 153 -14.85 -31.12 -29.44
CA PRO A 153 -14.34 -30.32 -28.34
C PRO A 153 -13.86 -28.98 -28.90
N SER A 154 -14.51 -27.89 -28.49
CA SER A 154 -13.99 -26.56 -28.74
C SER A 154 -12.56 -26.54 -28.22
N PRO A 155 -11.59 -26.00 -28.99
CA PRO A 155 -10.21 -25.92 -28.52
C PRO A 155 -10.22 -25.21 -27.16
N SER A 156 -9.68 -25.86 -26.13
CA SER A 156 -9.40 -25.18 -24.87
C SER A 156 -8.57 -23.95 -25.23
N PRO A 157 -8.98 -22.74 -24.81
CA PRO A 157 -8.18 -21.56 -25.06
C PRO A 157 -6.79 -21.84 -24.50
N SER A 158 -5.76 -21.65 -25.33
CA SER A 158 -4.38 -21.70 -24.87
C SER A 158 -4.27 -20.79 -23.64
N PRO A 159 -3.59 -21.21 -22.56
CA PRO A 159 -3.42 -20.38 -21.38
C PRO A 159 -2.84 -19.05 -21.83
N THR A 160 -3.63 -18.00 -21.71
CA THR A 160 -3.19 -16.64 -22.03
C THR A 160 -2.13 -16.34 -20.99
N ASP A 161 -0.95 -15.94 -21.43
CA ASP A 161 0.09 -15.45 -20.53
C ASP A 161 -0.55 -14.39 -19.62
N PRO A 162 -0.65 -14.60 -18.31
CA PRO A 162 -1.32 -13.65 -17.40
C PRO A 162 -0.62 -12.29 -17.37
N ASP A 163 0.65 -12.23 -17.82
CA ASP A 163 1.39 -10.98 -18.00
C ASP A 163 0.99 -10.25 -19.29
N ARG A 164 0.11 -10.84 -20.12
CA ARG A 164 -0.47 -10.26 -21.33
C ARG A 164 -1.94 -9.92 -21.11
N LEU A 165 -2.20 -8.68 -20.70
CA LEU A 165 -3.56 -8.18 -20.55
C LEU A 165 -4.28 -8.13 -21.91
N ASP A 166 -5.46 -8.73 -21.98
CA ASP A 166 -6.35 -8.68 -23.15
C ASP A 166 -7.57 -7.77 -22.85
N PRO A 167 -7.71 -6.60 -23.51
CA PRO A 167 -8.86 -5.71 -23.32
C PRO A 167 -10.21 -6.32 -23.70
N GLY A 168 -10.20 -7.44 -24.43
CA GLY A 168 -11.39 -8.21 -24.79
C GLY A 168 -11.78 -9.29 -23.77
N ALA A 169 -10.93 -9.56 -22.78
CA ALA A 169 -11.19 -10.60 -21.80
C ALA A 169 -12.27 -10.20 -20.78
N ASN A 170 -12.84 -11.20 -20.10
CA ASN A 170 -13.83 -10.99 -19.05
C ASN A 170 -13.14 -10.86 -17.69
N TYR A 171 -13.08 -9.65 -17.15
CA TYR A 171 -12.47 -9.34 -15.86
C TYR A 171 -13.55 -9.42 -14.77
N GLU A 172 -13.47 -10.45 -13.91
CA GLU A 172 -14.42 -10.66 -12.82
C GLU A 172 -14.09 -9.75 -11.63
N LEU A 173 -15.08 -9.08 -11.05
CA LEU A 173 -14.89 -8.22 -9.88
C LEU A 173 -14.47 -9.05 -8.67
N ALA A 174 -13.27 -8.78 -8.12
CA ALA A 174 -12.75 -9.45 -6.93
C ALA A 174 -13.17 -8.75 -5.65
N TYR A 175 -13.11 -7.41 -5.63
CA TYR A 175 -13.62 -6.56 -4.56
C TYR A 175 -13.88 -5.15 -5.12
N ALA A 176 -14.80 -4.42 -4.49
CA ALA A 176 -15.14 -3.05 -4.86
C ALA A 176 -15.10 -2.11 -3.65
N ASP A 177 -14.73 -0.87 -3.92
CA ASP A 177 -14.80 0.30 -3.04
C ASP A 177 -14.20 0.06 -1.64
N GLN A 178 -13.10 -0.70 -1.58
CA GLN A 178 -12.40 -1.02 -0.34
C GLN A 178 -11.53 0.17 0.08
N LEU A 179 -11.90 0.82 1.18
CA LEU A 179 -11.13 1.92 1.73
C LEU A 179 -9.91 1.40 2.49
N VAL A 180 -8.72 1.78 2.04
CA VAL A 180 -7.45 1.53 2.72
C VAL A 180 -6.89 2.85 3.24
N ARG A 181 -6.36 2.80 4.48
CA ARG A 181 -5.69 3.92 5.12
C ARG A 181 -4.28 3.50 5.50
N VAL A 182 -3.30 4.26 5.04
CA VAL A 182 -1.89 3.96 5.30
C VAL A 182 -1.18 5.20 5.80
N GLN A 183 -0.51 5.05 6.94
CA GLN A 183 0.41 6.06 7.45
C GLN A 183 1.78 5.81 6.81
N PRO A 184 2.47 6.83 6.28
CA PRO A 184 3.85 6.67 5.88
C PRO A 184 4.72 6.51 7.14
N SER A 185 5.70 5.61 7.10
CA SER A 185 6.64 5.39 8.21
C SER A 185 7.91 6.23 8.01
N THR A 186 8.75 5.81 7.07
CA THR A 186 10.01 6.43 6.67
C THR A 186 10.16 6.27 5.15
N CYS A 187 11.36 6.48 4.62
CA CYS A 187 11.65 6.18 3.21
C CYS A 187 11.69 4.66 2.92
N GLU A 188 11.70 3.80 3.96
CA GLU A 188 11.53 2.36 3.79
C GLU A 188 10.10 2.00 3.35
N GLY A 189 9.13 2.82 3.76
CA GLY A 189 7.73 2.69 3.35
C GLY A 189 6.88 1.83 4.27
N THR A 190 5.57 1.89 4.02
CA THR A 190 4.58 0.99 4.58
C THR A 190 4.00 0.17 3.46
N ASP A 191 4.17 -1.15 3.56
CA ASP A 191 3.78 -2.09 2.52
C ASP A 191 2.26 -2.24 2.40
N LEU A 192 1.80 -2.41 1.17
CA LEU A 192 0.42 -2.56 0.76
C LEU A 192 0.29 -3.82 -0.07
N ASP A 193 -0.56 -4.73 0.36
CA ASP A 193 -1.00 -5.88 -0.44
C ASP A 193 -2.28 -5.47 -1.16
N LEU A 194 -2.23 -5.46 -2.49
CA LEU A 194 -3.35 -5.07 -3.34
C LEU A 194 -4.13 -6.30 -3.82
N ASP A 195 -3.56 -7.51 -3.76
CA ASP A 195 -4.31 -8.74 -3.95
C ASP A 195 -5.33 -8.95 -2.82
N GLN A 196 -4.95 -8.64 -1.59
CA GLN A 196 -5.83 -8.65 -0.42
C GLN A 196 -5.70 -7.28 0.25
N PRO A 197 -6.68 -6.36 0.14
CA PRO A 197 -6.54 -4.93 0.45
C PRO A 197 -6.16 -4.69 1.92
N ARG A 198 -4.86 -4.78 2.21
CA ARG A 198 -4.28 -4.84 3.55
C ARG A 198 -3.02 -3.99 3.60
N VAL A 199 -2.76 -3.47 4.80
CA VAL A 199 -1.60 -2.66 5.12
C VAL A 199 -0.68 -3.49 6.02
N LEU A 200 0.63 -3.40 5.81
CA LEU A 200 1.64 -4.20 6.51
C LEU A 200 1.40 -5.72 6.36
N PRO A 201 1.27 -6.23 5.12
CA PRO A 201 1.21 -7.68 4.90
C PRO A 201 2.51 -8.35 5.38
N VAL A 202 2.42 -9.61 5.82
CA VAL A 202 3.63 -10.39 6.20
C VAL A 202 4.50 -10.71 4.98
N SER A 203 3.87 -10.82 3.81
CA SER A 203 4.53 -11.12 2.52
C SER A 203 3.65 -10.69 1.36
N GLY A 204 4.25 -10.53 0.18
CA GLY A 204 3.53 -10.27 -1.07
C GLY A 204 2.87 -8.89 -1.11
N ALA A 205 3.59 -7.87 -0.66
CA ALA A 205 3.22 -6.49 -0.95
C ALA A 205 3.34 -6.22 -2.45
N ASP A 206 2.38 -5.49 -3.01
CA ASP A 206 2.42 -5.02 -4.41
C ASP A 206 2.89 -3.56 -4.49
N ALA A 207 2.69 -2.79 -3.41
CA ALA A 207 3.09 -1.40 -3.34
C ALA A 207 3.66 -1.06 -1.96
N SER A 208 4.36 0.07 -1.87
CA SER A 208 4.81 0.65 -0.61
C SER A 208 4.55 2.15 -0.59
N TYR A 209 4.09 2.67 0.55
CA TYR A 209 3.85 4.09 0.74
C TYR A 209 4.92 4.71 1.62
N ARG A 210 5.74 5.59 1.04
CA ARG A 210 6.98 6.12 1.64
C ARG A 210 6.89 7.62 1.89
N SER A 211 7.58 8.08 2.93
CA SER A 211 7.88 9.51 3.14
C SER A 211 9.38 9.70 3.09
N CYS A 212 9.87 10.21 1.96
CA CYS A 212 11.29 10.47 1.69
C CYS A 212 11.59 11.98 1.75
N ALA A 213 12.86 12.36 1.57
CA ALA A 213 13.28 13.77 1.64
C ALA A 213 12.70 14.64 0.51
N ASP A 214 12.33 14.03 -0.60
CA ASP A 214 11.74 14.63 -1.79
C ASP A 214 10.21 14.57 -1.83
N GLY A 215 9.57 13.87 -0.88
CA GLY A 215 8.12 13.90 -0.70
C GLY A 215 7.51 12.55 -0.34
N LEU A 216 6.20 12.48 -0.55
CA LEU A 216 5.40 11.26 -0.36
C LEU A 216 5.39 10.49 -1.68
N HIS A 217 5.77 9.22 -1.64
CA HIS A 217 5.82 8.36 -2.82
C HIS A 217 4.94 7.13 -2.60
N LEU A 218 4.14 6.80 -3.59
CA LEU A 218 3.48 5.51 -3.72
C LEU A 218 4.26 4.71 -4.76
N ASP A 219 5.01 3.73 -4.28
CA ASP A 219 5.98 2.96 -5.03
C ASP A 219 5.42 1.57 -5.37
N PHE A 220 5.56 1.17 -6.63
CA PHE A 220 5.03 -0.06 -7.21
C PHE A 220 6.14 -1.00 -7.71
N ASP A 221 7.36 -0.91 -7.18
CA ASP A 221 8.50 -1.77 -7.54
C ASP A 221 8.22 -3.27 -7.37
N GLN A 222 7.25 -3.64 -6.52
CA GLN A 222 6.84 -5.03 -6.31
C GLN A 222 5.67 -5.46 -7.20
N ALA A 223 4.97 -4.53 -7.84
CA ALA A 223 3.92 -4.84 -8.80
C ALA A 223 4.52 -5.22 -10.15
N SER A 224 3.73 -5.88 -11.01
CA SER A 224 4.17 -6.21 -12.36
C SER A 224 4.33 -4.95 -13.22
N ARG A 225 3.39 -4.00 -13.10
CA ARG A 225 3.35 -2.71 -13.81
C ARG A 225 2.17 -1.87 -13.32
N PHE A 226 2.22 -0.56 -13.53
CA PHE A 226 1.09 0.33 -13.26
C PHE A 226 0.89 1.36 -14.37
N ALA A 227 -0.20 2.12 -14.34
CA ALA A 227 -0.41 3.32 -15.15
C ALA A 227 -1.25 4.34 -14.38
N VAL A 228 -0.95 5.63 -14.54
CA VAL A 228 -1.75 6.72 -13.98
C VAL A 228 -2.80 7.13 -15.00
N ILE A 229 -4.04 7.37 -14.55
CA ILE A 229 -5.15 7.75 -15.43
C ILE A 229 -5.93 8.93 -14.84
N ASP A 230 -6.34 9.86 -15.70
CA ASP A 230 -7.08 11.08 -15.32
C ASP A 230 -8.56 10.80 -14.98
N ASN A 231 -9.08 9.63 -15.36
CA ASN A 231 -10.41 9.18 -14.98
C ASN A 231 -10.36 8.64 -13.54
N ARG A 232 -11.28 9.11 -12.70
CA ARG A 232 -11.40 8.68 -11.30
C ARG A 232 -11.95 7.26 -11.16
N ASP A 233 -12.85 6.88 -12.05
CA ASP A 233 -13.59 5.62 -11.98
C ASP A 233 -13.43 4.80 -13.28
N PRO A 234 -12.19 4.45 -13.69
CA PRO A 234 -11.96 3.61 -14.85
C PRO A 234 -12.57 2.23 -14.66
N SER A 235 -13.13 1.70 -15.74
CA SER A 235 -13.49 0.29 -15.81
C SER A 235 -12.23 -0.59 -15.89
N ALA A 236 -12.36 -1.89 -15.66
CA ALA A 236 -11.27 -2.86 -15.88
C ALA A 236 -10.63 -2.70 -17.27
N ARG A 237 -11.45 -2.53 -18.31
CA ARG A 237 -11.00 -2.35 -19.69
C ARG A 237 -10.18 -1.06 -19.87
N ASP A 238 -10.59 0.03 -19.22
CA ASP A 238 -9.84 1.29 -19.27
C ASP A 238 -8.48 1.13 -18.58
N CYS A 239 -8.45 0.47 -17.43
CA CYS A 239 -7.20 0.15 -16.74
C CYS A 239 -6.28 -0.74 -17.57
N VAL A 240 -6.80 -1.77 -18.23
CA VAL A 240 -6.01 -2.61 -19.15
C VAL A 240 -5.42 -1.77 -20.28
N ASN A 241 -6.22 -0.91 -20.90
CA ASN A 241 -5.75 -0.08 -22.00
C ASN A 241 -4.66 0.89 -21.55
N ALA A 242 -4.83 1.52 -20.38
CA ALA A 242 -3.83 2.43 -19.80
C ALA A 242 -2.50 1.70 -19.52
N VAL A 243 -2.55 0.59 -18.80
CA VAL A 243 -1.36 -0.21 -18.44
C VAL A 243 -0.63 -0.75 -19.68
N ARG A 244 -1.35 -1.06 -20.75
CA ARG A 244 -0.75 -1.49 -22.02
C ARG A 244 -0.14 -0.35 -22.83
N ALA A 245 -0.76 0.82 -22.80
CA ALA A 245 -0.35 1.98 -23.58
C ALA A 245 0.87 2.67 -22.97
N ASP A 246 0.92 2.79 -21.66
CA ASP A 246 1.98 3.48 -20.92
C ASP A 246 2.28 2.77 -19.58
N PRO A 247 2.98 1.61 -19.62
CA PRO A 247 3.36 0.92 -18.40
C PRO A 247 4.43 1.72 -17.64
N GLY A 248 4.05 2.23 -16.48
CA GLY A 248 4.94 2.84 -15.50
C GLY A 248 5.76 1.79 -14.73
N VAL A 249 6.92 2.24 -14.26
CA VAL A 249 7.81 1.56 -13.31
C VAL A 249 8.25 2.57 -12.25
N GLY A 250 8.49 2.11 -11.02
CA GLY A 250 8.85 2.98 -9.90
C GLY A 250 7.63 3.53 -9.15
N TRP A 251 7.57 4.84 -8.99
CA TRP A 251 6.67 5.49 -8.04
C TRP A 251 5.86 6.64 -8.65
N VAL A 252 4.78 7.01 -7.94
CA VAL A 252 3.95 8.18 -8.22
C VAL A 252 3.85 9.06 -6.97
N ALA A 253 3.83 10.38 -7.15
CA ALA A 253 3.48 11.30 -6.06
C ALA A 253 1.95 11.21 -5.86
N PRO A 254 1.45 10.75 -4.70
CA PRO A 254 0.02 10.66 -4.49
C PRO A 254 -0.54 12.06 -4.25
N SER A 255 -1.64 12.35 -4.94
CA SER A 255 -2.44 13.56 -4.71
C SER A 255 -3.93 13.21 -4.72
N PRO A 256 -4.78 13.95 -4.00
CA PRO A 256 -6.22 13.71 -4.03
C PRO A 256 -6.78 13.70 -5.46
N GLY A 257 -7.50 12.63 -5.82
CA GLY A 257 -8.04 12.39 -7.16
C GLY A 257 -7.10 11.67 -8.12
N THR A 258 -5.83 11.42 -7.74
CA THR A 258 -4.94 10.56 -8.54
C THR A 258 -5.50 9.15 -8.58
N THR A 259 -5.70 8.61 -9.78
CA THR A 259 -6.10 7.22 -9.99
C THR A 259 -4.99 6.45 -10.67
N VAL A 260 -4.66 5.30 -10.09
CA VAL A 260 -3.62 4.40 -10.56
C VAL A 260 -4.23 3.04 -10.85
N CYS A 261 -4.00 2.52 -12.05
CA CYS A 261 -4.31 1.16 -12.43
C CYS A 261 -3.05 0.30 -12.24
N VAL A 262 -3.11 -0.73 -11.41
CA VAL A 262 -1.98 -1.57 -11.02
C VAL A 262 -2.25 -3.01 -11.43
N LEU A 263 -1.28 -3.66 -12.06
CA LEU A 263 -1.28 -5.11 -12.24
C LEU A 263 -0.41 -5.73 -11.14
N THR A 264 -1.03 -6.50 -10.24
CA THR A 264 -0.31 -7.14 -9.11
C THR A 264 0.71 -8.17 -9.58
N SER A 265 1.63 -8.54 -8.69
CA SER A 265 2.70 -9.48 -9.05
C SER A 265 2.19 -10.91 -9.08
N ARG A 266 2.35 -11.57 -10.23
CA ARG A 266 2.06 -13.00 -10.37
C ARG A 266 2.89 -13.86 -9.41
N LEU A 267 4.18 -13.56 -9.29
CA LEU A 267 5.08 -14.32 -8.42
C LEU A 267 4.68 -14.19 -6.95
N ALA A 268 4.25 -12.99 -6.52
CA ALA A 268 3.75 -12.77 -5.17
C ALA A 268 2.42 -13.50 -4.95
N ALA A 269 1.48 -13.40 -5.89
CA ALA A 269 0.18 -14.04 -5.83
C ALA A 269 0.27 -15.57 -5.77
N GLU A 270 1.07 -16.20 -6.65
CA GLU A 270 1.22 -17.66 -6.72
C GLU A 270 1.76 -18.25 -5.41
N SER A 271 2.73 -17.57 -4.77
CA SER A 271 3.30 -18.01 -3.48
C SER A 271 2.26 -18.09 -2.36
N GLN A 272 1.17 -17.32 -2.48
CA GLN A 272 0.06 -17.24 -1.54
C GLN A 272 -1.19 -18.00 -2.02
N GLN A 273 -1.10 -18.71 -3.15
CA GLN A 273 -2.24 -19.37 -3.81
C GLN A 273 -3.36 -18.38 -4.20
N LEU A 274 -2.96 -17.17 -4.61
CA LEU A 274 -3.84 -16.12 -5.09
C LEU A 274 -3.73 -15.98 -6.62
N THR A 275 -4.75 -15.37 -7.23
CA THR A 275 -4.76 -14.98 -8.63
C THR A 275 -4.26 -13.54 -8.79
N THR A 276 -3.52 -13.25 -9.84
CA THR A 276 -3.18 -11.88 -10.23
C THR A 276 -4.43 -11.02 -10.40
N LYS A 277 -4.35 -9.77 -9.96
CA LYS A 277 -5.43 -8.78 -10.02
C LYS A 277 -5.02 -7.55 -10.81
N LEU A 278 -6.00 -6.97 -11.48
CA LEU A 278 -5.95 -5.61 -11.96
C LEU A 278 -6.66 -4.73 -10.93
N VAL A 279 -5.95 -3.78 -10.34
CA VAL A 279 -6.44 -2.96 -9.22
C VAL A 279 -6.52 -1.51 -9.66
N ARG A 280 -7.70 -0.90 -9.51
CA ARG A 280 -7.90 0.55 -9.50
C ARG A 280 -7.67 1.05 -8.08
N MET A 281 -6.68 1.91 -7.89
CA MET A 281 -6.48 2.67 -6.66
C MET A 281 -6.79 4.14 -6.94
N ASN A 282 -7.81 4.69 -6.28
CA ASN A 282 -8.13 6.11 -6.32
C ASN A 282 -7.76 6.77 -4.99
N VAL A 283 -6.85 7.73 -5.01
CA VAL A 283 -6.42 8.47 -3.82
C VAL A 283 -7.52 9.45 -3.41
N GLU A 284 -8.21 9.17 -2.30
CA GLU A 284 -9.26 10.06 -1.79
C GLU A 284 -8.67 11.31 -1.12
N SER A 285 -7.66 11.11 -0.27
CA SER A 285 -7.03 12.19 0.47
C SER A 285 -5.60 11.85 0.89
N VAL A 286 -4.78 12.89 0.99
CA VAL A 286 -3.48 12.86 1.67
C VAL A 286 -3.56 13.89 2.81
N GLU A 287 -3.51 13.42 4.04
CA GLU A 287 -3.62 14.26 5.24
C GLU A 287 -2.30 15.01 5.52
N ALA A 288 -2.35 16.00 6.42
CA ALA A 288 -1.20 16.86 6.71
C ALA A 288 -0.04 16.12 7.41
N ASP A 289 -0.32 15.00 8.07
CA ASP A 289 0.68 14.09 8.64
C ASP A 289 1.21 13.07 7.60
N GLY A 290 0.79 13.22 6.35
CA GLY A 290 1.12 12.32 5.25
C GLY A 290 0.22 11.09 5.16
N SER A 291 -0.77 10.89 6.03
CA SER A 291 -1.67 9.73 5.93
C SER A 291 -2.40 9.70 4.60
N LEU A 292 -2.34 8.58 3.90
CA LEU A 292 -3.05 8.34 2.65
C LEU A 292 -4.34 7.57 2.93
N ALA A 293 -5.46 8.06 2.38
CA ALA A 293 -6.68 7.27 2.24
C ALA A 293 -6.93 7.03 0.75
N ALA A 294 -7.09 5.76 0.38
CA ALA A 294 -7.33 5.35 -0.99
C ALA A 294 -8.48 4.34 -1.07
N GLU A 295 -9.28 4.46 -2.12
CA GLU A 295 -10.33 3.50 -2.44
C GLU A 295 -9.82 2.51 -3.48
N LEU A 296 -9.99 1.22 -3.21
CA LEU A 296 -9.51 0.14 -4.06
C LEU A 296 -10.69 -0.64 -4.66
N THR A 297 -10.63 -0.86 -5.96
CA THR A 297 -11.48 -1.80 -6.70
C THR A 297 -10.58 -2.72 -7.50
N ALA A 298 -10.85 -4.02 -7.52
CA ALA A 298 -10.00 -4.97 -8.23
C ALA A 298 -10.80 -5.99 -9.03
N TRP A 299 -10.19 -6.45 -10.10
CA TRP A 299 -10.70 -7.51 -10.95
C TRP A 299 -9.67 -8.64 -11.10
N VAL A 300 -10.16 -9.88 -11.15
CA VAL A 300 -9.35 -11.07 -11.44
C VAL A 300 -8.88 -11.00 -12.90
N VAL A 301 -7.58 -11.23 -13.12
CA VAL A 301 -7.03 -11.39 -14.47
C VAL A 301 -7.25 -12.84 -14.91
N PRO A 302 -7.94 -13.08 -16.05
CA PRO A 302 -8.31 -14.42 -16.51
C PRO A 302 -7.16 -15.23 -17.12
#